data_AF-A0A2V8G4H9-F1
#
_entry.id   AF-A0A2V8G4H9-F1
#
_cell.length_a   1.000
_cell.length_b   1.000
_cell.length_c   1.000
_cell.angle_alpha   90.00
_cell.angle_beta   90.00
_cell.angle_gamma   90.00
#
_symmetry.space_group_name_H-M   'P 1'
#
loop_
_entity.id
_entity.type
_entity.pdbx_description
1 polymer ?
#
loop_
_entity_poly.entity_id
_entity_poly.type
_entity_poly.pdbx_seq_one_letter_code
_entity_poly.pdbx_strand_id
1 'polypeptide(L)'
;MVLTMALMAIAGASPARADQLLVTTVPFDFIVGEARLPAGDYIVTEMSQDGMVSIASKDRERTAFVLTVRAIFDREASTPELVFERFGGQHFLSQIIGERNEGREILLTPEIMARELQRVGVELKR
;
A
#
# COMPACT_ATOMS: atom_id res chain seq x y z
N MET A 1 33.37 21.77 -40.63
CA MET A 1 33.13 20.69 -39.65
C MET A 1 31.90 21.08 -38.85
N VAL A 2 30.77 20.43 -39.09
CA VAL A 2 29.52 20.68 -38.34
C VAL A 2 29.51 19.67 -37.18
N LEU A 3 29.60 20.14 -35.94
CA LEU A 3 29.60 19.27 -34.76
C LEU A 3 28.15 19.13 -34.28
N THR A 4 27.53 18.00 -34.60
CA THR A 4 26.22 17.61 -34.06
C THR A 4 26.36 17.31 -32.57
N MET A 5 25.77 18.16 -31.73
CA MET A 5 25.73 17.97 -30.28
C MET A 5 24.55 17.04 -29.95
N ALA A 6 24.85 15.78 -29.63
CA ALA A 6 23.85 14.81 -29.18
C ALA A 6 23.38 15.19 -27.77
N LEU A 7 22.11 15.56 -27.63
CA LEU A 7 21.48 15.79 -26.33
C LEU A 7 21.17 14.43 -25.69
N MET A 8 22.03 14.00 -24.77
CA MET A 8 21.82 12.79 -23.98
C MET A 8 20.76 13.09 -22.91
N ALA A 9 19.53 12.62 -23.12
CA ALA A 9 18.49 12.67 -22.10
C ALA A 9 18.84 11.64 -21.01
N ILE A 10 19.32 12.12 -19.87
CA ILE A 10 19.48 11.29 -18.68
C ILE A 10 18.08 11.07 -18.12
N ALA A 11 17.49 9.90 -18.40
CA ALA A 11 16.31 9.45 -17.68
C ALA A 11 16.73 9.24 -16.22
N GLY A 12 16.30 10.14 -15.33
CA GLY A 12 16.55 10.03 -13.91
C GLY A 12 15.88 8.76 -13.37
N ALA A 13 16.69 7.75 -13.04
CA ALA A 13 16.22 6.66 -12.19
C ALA A 13 16.00 7.25 -10.79
N SER A 14 14.73 7.45 -10.42
CA SER A 14 14.38 7.82 -9.05
C SER A 14 14.93 6.75 -8.10
N PRO A 15 15.74 7.11 -7.08
CA PRO A 15 16.18 6.11 -6.11
C PRO A 15 14.95 5.56 -5.40
N ALA A 16 14.69 4.26 -5.55
CA ALA A 16 13.79 3.54 -4.67
C ALA A 16 14.30 3.77 -3.25
N ARG A 17 13.53 4.46 -2.42
CA ARG A 17 13.90 4.73 -1.02
C ARG A 17 13.94 3.39 -0.30
N ALA A 18 14.97 3.15 0.51
CA ALA A 18 15.19 1.87 1.18
C ALA A 18 13.99 1.38 2.01
N ASP A 19 13.09 2.28 2.41
CA ASP A 19 11.91 1.98 3.22
C ASP A 19 10.62 1.77 2.38
N GLN A 20 10.70 1.93 1.06
CA GLN A 20 9.55 1.79 0.17
C GLN A 20 9.30 0.31 -0.16
N LEU A 21 8.21 -0.25 0.36
CA LEU A 21 7.85 -1.66 0.16
C LEU A 21 7.35 -1.93 -1.26
N LEU A 22 6.47 -1.07 -1.81
CA LEU A 22 5.88 -1.25 -3.14
C LEU A 22 5.25 0.05 -3.65
N VAL A 23 5.21 0.21 -4.98
CA VAL A 23 4.35 1.16 -5.68
C VAL A 23 3.41 0.39 -6.58
N THR A 24 2.11 0.60 -6.44
CA THR A 24 1.10 -0.17 -7.18
C THR A 24 -0.16 0.64 -7.46
N THR A 25 -0.93 0.20 -8.46
CA THR A 25 -2.24 0.75 -8.79
C THR A 25 -3.32 -0.21 -8.29
N VAL A 26 -4.22 0.29 -7.44
CA VAL A 26 -5.36 -0.48 -6.91
C VAL A 26 -6.63 -0.05 -7.68
N PRO A 27 -7.32 -0.97 -8.39
CA PRO A 27 -8.42 -0.62 -9.29
C PRO A 27 -9.80 -0.48 -8.60
N PHE A 28 -9.84 -0.49 -7.27
CA PHE A 28 -11.06 -0.39 -6.48
C PHE A 28 -10.80 0.36 -5.18
N ASP A 29 -11.87 0.87 -4.57
CA ASP A 29 -11.80 1.41 -3.22
C ASP A 29 -11.51 0.28 -2.22
N PHE A 30 -10.66 0.59 -1.24
CA PHE A 30 -10.29 -0.32 -0.18
C PHE A 30 -10.20 0.37 1.18
N ILE A 31 -10.23 -0.42 2.24
CA ILE A 31 -10.14 0.01 3.62
C ILE A 31 -8.82 -0.51 4.19
N VAL A 32 -8.12 0.35 4.91
CA VAL A 32 -6.92 -0.01 5.68
C VAL A 32 -6.95 0.72 7.02
N GLY A 33 -6.97 -0.06 8.10
CA GLY A 33 -7.32 0.47 9.42
C GLY A 33 -8.68 1.18 9.38
N GLU A 34 -8.70 2.43 9.85
CA GLU A 34 -9.93 3.24 9.93
C GLU A 34 -10.19 4.08 8.66
N ALA A 35 -9.33 3.96 7.63
CA ALA A 35 -9.39 4.82 6.44
C ALA A 35 -9.91 4.08 5.21
N ARG A 36 -10.78 4.76 4.44
CA ARG A 36 -11.14 4.35 3.08
C ARG A 36 -10.30 5.11 2.06
N LEU A 37 -9.60 4.36 1.23
CA LEU A 37 -8.76 4.87 0.16
C LEU A 37 -9.42 4.52 -1.19
N PRO A 38 -9.59 5.51 -2.09
CA PRO A 38 -10.22 5.26 -3.39
C PRO A 38 -9.30 4.47 -4.33
N ALA A 39 -9.85 3.95 -5.43
CA ALA A 39 -9.04 3.42 -6.53
C ALA A 39 -7.97 4.43 -6.99
N GLY A 40 -6.74 3.98 -7.23
CA GLY A 40 -5.65 4.87 -7.64
C GLY A 40 -4.25 4.29 -7.43
N ASP A 41 -3.25 5.16 -7.61
CA ASP A 41 -1.83 4.83 -7.43
C ASP A 41 -1.40 5.08 -5.98
N TYR A 42 -0.77 4.08 -5.38
CA TYR A 42 -0.32 4.11 -3.99
C TYR A 42 1.16 3.78 -3.85
N ILE A 43 1.77 4.42 -2.85
CA ILE A 43 3.12 4.16 -2.36
C ILE A 43 2.98 3.58 -0.96
N VAL A 44 3.51 2.38 -0.77
CA VAL A 44 3.53 1.70 0.53
C VAL A 44 4.95 1.79 1.09
N THR A 45 5.07 2.34 2.29
CA THR A 45 6.37 2.60 2.93
C THR A 45 6.33 2.04 4.34
N GLU A 46 7.34 1.22 4.69
CA GLU A 46 7.59 0.82 6.06
C GLU A 46 8.11 2.01 6.84
N MET A 47 7.55 2.28 8.01
CA MET A 47 8.01 3.40 8.82
C MET A 47 9.19 2.98 9.70
N SER A 48 10.01 3.93 10.11
CA SER A 48 11.14 3.70 11.03
C SER A 48 10.70 3.09 12.37
N GLN A 49 9.43 3.29 12.75
CA GLN A 49 8.81 2.57 13.85
C GLN A 49 8.40 1.17 13.39
N ASP A 50 9.08 0.16 13.92
CA ASP A 50 8.78 -1.25 13.65
C ASP A 50 7.29 -1.53 13.93
N GLY A 51 6.67 -2.33 13.08
CA GLY A 51 5.25 -2.61 13.17
C GLY A 51 4.31 -1.59 12.50
N MET A 52 4.79 -0.43 12.01
CA MET A 52 3.93 0.55 11.31
C MET A 52 4.23 0.67 9.82
N VAL A 53 3.17 0.75 9.01
CA VAL A 53 3.24 0.97 7.55
C VAL A 53 2.39 2.19 7.20
N SER A 54 2.90 3.03 6.30
CA SER A 54 2.13 4.10 5.65
C SER A 54 1.72 3.69 4.24
N ILE A 55 0.46 3.95 3.89
CA ILE A 55 -0.10 3.81 2.55
C ILE A 55 -0.54 5.20 2.11
N ALA A 56 0.17 5.77 1.14
CA ALA A 56 -0.11 7.11 0.64
C ALA A 56 -0.47 7.07 -0.83
N SER A 57 -1.48 7.86 -1.25
CA SER A 57 -1.69 8.14 -2.66
C SER A 57 -0.44 8.78 -3.26
N LYS A 58 -0.21 8.58 -4.55
CA LYS A 58 1.00 9.07 -5.23
C LYS A 58 1.18 10.59 -5.14
N ASP A 59 0.06 11.34 -5.11
CA ASP A 59 0.02 12.79 -4.88
C ASP A 59 0.17 13.19 -3.39
N ARG A 60 0.13 12.22 -2.48
CA ARG A 60 0.14 12.36 -1.01
C ARG A 60 -1.06 13.10 -0.41
N GLU A 61 -2.15 13.28 -1.16
CA GLU A 61 -3.37 13.89 -0.62
C GLU A 61 -4.12 12.96 0.35
N ARG A 62 -3.94 11.64 0.21
CA ARG A 62 -4.54 10.63 1.08
C ARG A 62 -3.44 9.77 1.66
N THR A 63 -3.40 9.66 2.98
CA THR A 63 -2.44 8.81 3.68
C THR A 63 -3.13 8.08 4.82
N ALA A 64 -2.90 6.78 4.91
CA ALA A 64 -3.31 5.95 6.03
C ALA A 64 -2.07 5.36 6.70
N PHE A 65 -2.15 5.20 8.02
CA PHE A 65 -1.15 4.53 8.84
C PHE A 65 -1.79 3.31 9.48
N VAL A 66 -1.09 2.17 9.43
CA VAL A 66 -1.64 0.91 9.94
C VAL A 66 -0.58 0.11 10.69
N LEU A 67 -1.00 -0.48 11.80
CA LEU A 67 -0.20 -1.42 12.56
C LEU A 67 -0.25 -2.80 11.89
N THR A 68 0.92 -3.43 11.84
CA THR A 68 1.15 -4.71 11.17
C THR A 68 2.13 -5.55 11.97
N VAL A 69 2.10 -6.85 11.74
CA VAL A 69 3.10 -7.80 12.21
C VAL A 69 3.93 -8.29 11.04
N ARG A 70 5.17 -8.71 11.30
CA ARG A 70 5.99 -9.38 10.28
C ARG A 70 5.44 -10.77 10.01
N ALA A 71 5.42 -11.16 8.75
CA ALA A 71 4.98 -12.48 8.32
C ALA A 71 5.88 -13.00 7.19
N ILE A 72 6.03 -14.33 7.15
CA ILE A 72 6.62 -15.05 6.02
C ILE A 72 5.48 -15.84 5.39
N PHE A 73 5.33 -15.71 4.08
CA PHE A 73 4.24 -16.31 3.33
C PHE A 73 4.73 -17.53 2.55
N ASP A 74 3.91 -18.59 2.48
CA ASP A 74 4.24 -19.80 1.69
C ASP A 74 3.99 -19.64 0.18
N ARG A 75 3.64 -18.43 -0.27
CA ARG A 75 3.45 -18.09 -1.68
C ARG A 75 4.76 -17.60 -2.27
N GLU A 76 5.25 -18.21 -3.35
CA GLU A 76 6.31 -17.63 -4.19
C GLU A 76 5.84 -16.32 -4.85
N ALA A 77 5.90 -15.22 -4.10
CA ALA A 77 5.66 -13.89 -4.65
C ALA A 77 6.94 -13.47 -5.37
N SER A 78 6.96 -13.67 -6.69
CA SER A 78 8.07 -13.19 -7.54
C SER A 78 8.16 -11.66 -7.57
N THR A 79 7.07 -10.97 -7.21
CA THR A 79 6.95 -9.52 -7.16
C THR A 79 6.15 -9.10 -5.93
N PRO A 80 6.43 -7.93 -5.33
CA PRO A 80 5.65 -7.44 -4.20
C PRO A 80 4.18 -7.22 -4.58
N GLU A 81 3.26 -7.56 -3.69
CA GLU A 81 1.81 -7.49 -3.92
C GLU A 81 1.02 -7.05 -2.69
N LEU A 82 -0.19 -6.54 -2.93
CA LEU A 82 -1.18 -6.26 -1.89
C LEU A 82 -2.27 -7.33 -1.93
N VAL A 83 -2.55 -7.93 -0.78
CA VAL A 83 -3.61 -8.92 -0.63
C VAL A 83 -4.78 -8.29 0.11
N PHE A 84 -5.98 -8.54 -0.40
CA PHE A 84 -7.21 -7.98 0.14
C PHE A 84 -8.17 -9.08 0.59
N GLU A 85 -8.76 -8.90 1.75
CA GLU A 85 -9.89 -9.67 2.24
C GLU A 85 -11.20 -8.96 1.89
N ARG A 86 -12.26 -9.72 1.58
CA ARG A 86 -13.58 -9.15 1.29
C ARG A 86 -14.52 -9.35 2.47
N PHE A 87 -15.06 -8.27 2.99
CA PHE A 87 -16.04 -8.29 4.08
C PHE A 87 -17.11 -7.22 3.86
N GLY A 88 -18.39 -7.58 4.00
CA GLY A 88 -19.51 -6.64 3.83
C GLY A 88 -19.55 -5.94 2.46
N GLY A 89 -19.01 -6.58 1.42
CA GLY A 89 -18.91 -5.99 0.07
C GLY A 89 -17.79 -4.96 -0.12
N GLN A 90 -16.94 -4.74 0.89
CA GLN A 90 -15.76 -3.89 0.81
C GLN A 90 -14.47 -4.73 0.75
N HIS A 91 -13.39 -4.12 0.29
CA HIS A 91 -12.05 -4.72 0.26
C HIS A 91 -11.23 -4.16 1.42
N PHE A 92 -10.70 -5.03 2.28
CA PHE A 92 -9.81 -4.68 3.38
C PHE A 92 -8.40 -5.11 3.02
N LEU A 93 -7.43 -4.22 3.12
CA LEU A 93 -6.02 -4.61 2.97
C LEU A 93 -5.67 -5.54 4.14
N SER A 94 -5.26 -6.77 3.83
CA SER A 94 -4.91 -7.78 4.82
C SER A 94 -3.41 -8.03 4.88
N GLN A 95 -2.73 -8.05 3.73
CA GLN A 95 -1.29 -8.35 3.67
C GLN A 95 -0.59 -7.47 2.64
N ILE A 96 0.67 -7.17 2.94
CA ILE A 96 1.64 -6.51 2.06
C ILE A 96 2.78 -7.50 1.92
N ILE A 97 2.86 -8.17 0.79
CA ILE A 97 3.87 -9.18 0.53
C ILE A 97 5.01 -8.49 -0.22
N GLY A 98 6.22 -8.56 0.35
CA GLY A 98 7.44 -8.05 -0.25
C GLY A 98 8.12 -9.11 -1.13
N GLU A 99 9.37 -8.82 -1.50
CA GLU A 99 10.20 -9.79 -2.19
C GLU A 99 10.56 -10.96 -1.28
N ARG A 100 10.78 -12.15 -1.86
CA ARG A 100 11.19 -13.37 -1.14
C ARG A 100 10.19 -13.86 -0.08
N ASN A 101 8.92 -13.52 -0.28
CA ASN A 101 7.78 -13.93 0.56
C ASN A 101 7.81 -13.39 1.99
N GLU A 102 8.67 -12.41 2.28
CA GLU A 102 8.65 -11.70 3.54
C GLU A 102 7.72 -10.49 3.42
N GLY A 103 7.01 -10.13 4.47
CA GLY A 103 6.15 -8.97 4.40
C GLY A 103 5.44 -8.65 5.71
N ARG A 104 4.30 -7.99 5.57
CA ARG A 104 3.52 -7.40 6.65
C ARG A 104 2.09 -7.88 6.58
N GLU A 105 1.55 -8.24 7.73
CA GLU A 105 0.17 -8.66 7.88
C GLU A 105 -0.56 -7.71 8.83
N ILE A 106 -1.77 -7.31 8.44
CA ILE A 106 -2.68 -6.53 9.26
C ILE A 106 -3.56 -7.54 9.99
N LEU A 107 -3.62 -7.42 11.32
CA LEU A 107 -4.48 -8.28 12.13
C LEU A 107 -5.95 -7.92 11.88
N LEU A 108 -6.58 -8.70 11.00
CA LEU A 108 -7.99 -8.59 10.70
C LEU A 108 -8.74 -9.78 11.31
N THR A 109 -9.88 -9.46 11.92
CA THR A 109 -10.92 -10.44 12.26
C THR A 109 -12.25 -9.92 11.73
N PRO A 110 -13.27 -10.76 11.56
CA PRO A 110 -14.62 -10.31 11.22
C PRO A 110 -15.14 -9.18 12.13
N GLU A 111 -14.83 -9.23 13.43
CA GLU A 111 -15.22 -8.20 14.40
C GLU A 111 -14.49 -6.87 14.18
N ILE A 112 -13.19 -6.92 13.83
CA ILE A 112 -12.41 -5.73 13.48
C ILE A 112 -12.95 -5.13 12.19
N MET A 113 -13.12 -5.92 11.13
CA MET A 113 -13.63 -5.44 9.84
C MET A 113 -15.04 -4.85 9.96
N ALA A 114 -15.93 -5.47 10.76
CA ALA A 114 -17.26 -4.93 11.01
C ALA A 114 -17.21 -3.57 11.73
N ARG A 115 -16.32 -3.41 12.71
CA ARG A 115 -16.11 -2.14 13.43
C ARG A 115 -15.60 -1.06 12.48
N GLU A 116 -14.59 -1.36 11.68
CA GLU A 116 -14.01 -0.40 10.75
C GLU A 116 -15.00 0.00 9.65
N LEU A 117 -15.78 -0.96 9.14
CA LEU A 117 -16.84 -0.68 8.18
C LEU A 117 -17.87 0.31 8.73
N GLN A 118 -18.25 0.16 10.01
CA GLN A 118 -19.16 1.10 10.68
C GLN A 118 -18.52 2.49 10.83
N ARG A 119 -17.25 2.58 11.22
CA ARG A 119 -16.53 3.86 11.40
C ARG A 119 -16.41 4.63 10.08
N VAL A 120 -15.90 3.97 9.05
CA VAL A 120 -15.77 4.54 7.70
C VAL A 120 -17.14 4.98 7.16
N GLY A 121 -18.18 4.18 7.35
CA GLY A 121 -19.53 4.51 6.92
C GLY A 121 -20.16 5.72 7.64
N VAL A 122 -19.71 6.03 8.86
CA VAL A 122 -20.11 7.23 9.61
C VAL A 122 -19.39 8.47 9.08
N GLU A 123 -18.13 8.35 8.69
CA GLU A 123 -17.33 9.47 8.16
C GLU A 123 -17.84 9.98 6.80
N LEU A 124 -18.31 9.08 5.93
CA LEU A 124 -18.90 9.44 4.63
C LEU A 124 -20.23 10.22 4.71
N LYS A 125 -20.87 10.30 5.88
CA LYS A 125 -22.17 10.98 6.07
C LYS A 125 -22.04 12.42 6.56
N ARG A 126 -20.82 12.94 6.74
CA ARG A 126 -20.55 14.33 7.11
C ARG A 126 -20.12 15.14 5.90
#